data_AF-A0A7S1IXQ8-F1
#
_entry.id   AF-A0A7S1IXQ8-F1
#
_cell.length_a   1.000
_cell.length_b   1.000
_cell.length_c   1.000
_cell.angle_alpha   90.00
_cell.angle_beta   90.00
_cell.angle_gamma   90.00
#
_symmetry.space_group_name_H-M   'P 1'
#
loop_
_entity.id
_entity.type
_entity.pdbx_description
1 polymer ?
#
loop_
_entity_poly.entity_id
_entity_poly.type
_entity_poly.pdbx_seq_one_letter_code
_entity_poly.pdbx_strand_id
1 'polypeptide(L)'
;VTTFPPQIFIVHSTNIANLQCWLYDRPLNSTLQQEPKGDKYNWRYLSDLDAVWEEFLSPLGMELLPLSIPLLQRPDAHFYKDMVEQPKIRTSYDCLHHCVPGPIGVGLHMLATPLHTLLPA
;
A
#
# COMPACT_ATOMS: atom_id res chain seq x y z
N VAL A 1 -0.99 10.83 39.05
CA VAL A 1 -0.73 9.93 37.91
C VAL A 1 -1.31 10.60 36.69
N THR A 2 -0.48 11.12 35.79
CA THR A 2 -0.93 11.70 34.53
C THR A 2 -1.33 10.56 33.60
N THR A 3 -2.63 10.36 33.42
CA THR A 3 -3.17 9.44 32.43
C THR A 3 -2.99 10.08 31.06
N PHE A 4 -2.10 9.53 30.25
CA PHE A 4 -2.08 9.86 28.83
C PHE A 4 -3.42 9.47 28.20
N PRO A 5 -3.94 10.23 27.23
CA PRO A 5 -5.12 9.80 26.48
C PRO A 5 -4.82 8.46 25.80
N PRO A 6 -5.85 7.63 25.55
CA PRO A 6 -5.68 6.38 24.83
C PRO A 6 -4.99 6.65 23.49
N GLN A 7 -3.86 5.97 23.27
CA GLN A 7 -3.10 6.06 22.01
C GLN A 7 -3.55 4.91 21.11
N ILE A 8 -3.82 5.21 19.85
CA ILE A 8 -4.10 4.23 18.82
C ILE A 8 -2.81 4.03 18.03
N PHE A 9 -2.36 2.79 17.93
CA PHE A 9 -1.17 2.42 17.16
C PHE A 9 -1.61 1.67 15.91
N ILE A 10 -1.32 2.25 14.76
CA ILE A 10 -1.65 1.66 13.46
C ILE A 10 -0.35 1.42 12.71
N VAL A 11 -0.16 0.19 12.25
CA VAL A 11 0.96 -0.20 11.42
C VAL A 11 0.46 -0.35 10.00
N HIS A 12 1.09 0.32 9.06
CA HIS A 12 0.80 0.15 7.65
C HIS A 12 1.51 -1.10 7.12
N SER A 13 0.80 -1.91 6.33
CA SER A 13 1.35 -3.11 5.68
C SER A 13 2.53 -2.82 4.74
N THR A 14 3.08 -3.84 4.12
CA THR A 14 4.21 -3.68 3.18
C THR A 14 3.85 -2.76 1.99
N ASN A 15 4.70 -1.76 1.72
CA ASN A 15 4.60 -0.98 0.47
C ASN A 15 5.15 -1.79 -0.70
N ILE A 16 4.47 -1.73 -1.85
CA ILE A 16 4.78 -2.60 -3.00
C ILE A 16 5.61 -1.85 -4.03
N ALA A 17 6.66 -2.50 -4.50
CA ALA A 17 7.45 -2.03 -5.63
C ALA A 17 7.10 -2.81 -6.89
N ASN A 18 6.57 -2.13 -7.91
CA ASN A 18 6.32 -2.74 -9.22
C ASN A 18 7.50 -2.48 -10.14
N LEU A 19 8.56 -3.30 -10.10
CA LEU A 19 9.82 -3.07 -10.83
C LEU A 19 9.70 -2.88 -12.36
N GLN A 20 8.51 -3.09 -12.94
CA GLN A 20 8.19 -2.81 -14.34
C GLN A 20 6.98 -1.86 -14.47
N CYS A 21 6.84 -0.89 -13.56
CA CYS A 21 5.68 0.01 -13.46
C CYS A 21 5.40 0.80 -14.75
N TRP A 22 6.43 1.10 -15.54
CA TRP A 22 6.30 1.82 -16.82
C TRP A 22 5.49 1.08 -17.90
N LEU A 23 5.24 -0.22 -17.72
CA LEU A 23 4.40 -1.01 -18.63
C LEU A 23 2.90 -0.81 -18.38
N TYR A 24 2.51 -0.16 -17.27
CA TYR A 24 1.13 -0.08 -16.81
C TYR A 24 0.64 1.35 -16.82
N ASP A 25 -0.30 1.66 -17.71
CA ASP A 25 -0.96 2.96 -17.76
C ASP A 25 -2.24 3.03 -16.91
N ARG A 26 -2.73 1.87 -16.44
CA ARG A 26 -3.99 1.68 -15.72
C ARG A 26 -3.86 0.62 -14.60
N PRO A 27 -4.79 0.62 -13.62
CA PRO A 27 -4.82 -0.40 -12.57
C PRO A 27 -4.90 -1.82 -13.11
N LEU A 28 -4.42 -2.80 -12.34
CA LEU A 28 -4.60 -4.21 -12.68
C LEU A 28 -6.09 -4.58 -12.60
N ASN A 29 -6.59 -5.26 -13.64
CA ASN A 29 -8.00 -5.66 -13.75
C ASN A 29 -8.28 -7.04 -13.11
N SER A 30 -7.50 -7.46 -12.11
CA SER A 30 -7.73 -8.73 -11.44
C SER A 30 -8.77 -8.56 -10.32
N THR A 31 -9.96 -9.11 -10.52
CA THR A 31 -10.75 -9.59 -9.38
C THR A 31 -9.84 -10.49 -8.55
N LEU A 32 -9.70 -10.17 -7.26
CA LEU A 32 -8.77 -10.69 -6.22
C LEU A 32 -8.52 -12.21 -6.13
N GLN A 33 -9.16 -13.03 -6.95
CA GLN A 33 -9.24 -14.48 -6.78
C GLN A 33 -8.53 -15.30 -7.86
N GLN A 34 -7.98 -14.66 -8.89
CA GLN A 34 -7.20 -15.38 -9.89
C GLN A 34 -5.90 -14.64 -10.13
N GLU A 35 -4.79 -15.26 -9.71
CA GLU A 35 -3.50 -14.97 -10.32
C GLU A 35 -3.72 -15.08 -11.83
N PRO A 36 -3.57 -13.99 -12.60
CA PRO A 36 -3.63 -14.09 -14.04
C PRO A 36 -2.59 -15.13 -14.43
N LYS A 37 -3.01 -16.17 -15.16
CA LYS A 37 -2.15 -17.32 -15.48
C LYS A 37 -0.92 -16.83 -16.27
N GLY A 38 0.20 -16.62 -15.58
CA GLY A 38 1.42 -16.03 -16.14
C GLY A 38 1.91 -14.73 -15.49
N ASP A 39 1.12 -14.11 -14.61
CA ASP A 39 1.52 -12.91 -13.89
C ASP A 39 2.30 -13.28 -12.62
N LYS A 40 3.55 -12.81 -12.56
CA LYS A 40 4.50 -13.03 -11.46
C LYS A 40 4.21 -12.14 -10.23
N TYR A 41 2.96 -11.80 -10.00
CA TYR A 41 2.59 -11.04 -8.81
C TYR A 41 2.37 -12.01 -7.66
N ASN A 42 3.26 -11.98 -6.68
CA ASN A 42 3.24 -12.90 -5.56
C ASN A 42 2.19 -12.46 -4.51
N TRP A 43 0.92 -12.46 -4.91
CA TRP A 43 -0.22 -12.08 -4.06
C TRP A 43 -0.24 -12.88 -2.77
N ARG A 44 0.06 -14.18 -2.88
CA ARG A 44 0.11 -15.09 -1.75
C ARG A 44 1.17 -14.67 -0.74
N TYR A 45 2.38 -14.35 -1.18
CA TYR A 45 3.42 -13.87 -0.27
C TYR A 45 3.04 -12.58 0.46
N LEU A 46 2.39 -11.63 -0.22
CA LEU A 46 1.96 -10.40 0.45
C LEU A 46 0.84 -10.64 1.45
N SER A 47 -0.13 -11.48 1.11
CA SER A 47 -1.18 -11.89 2.05
C SER A 47 -0.60 -12.65 3.24
N ASP A 48 0.38 -13.53 3.02
CA ASP A 48 1.04 -14.28 4.08
C ASP A 48 1.86 -13.34 4.99
N LEU A 49 2.53 -12.33 4.42
CA LEU A 49 3.24 -11.30 5.20
C LEU A 49 2.28 -10.46 6.06
N ASP A 50 1.15 -10.02 5.50
CA ASP A 50 0.16 -9.25 6.25
C ASP A 50 -0.43 -10.09 7.39
N ALA A 51 -0.70 -11.38 7.16
CA ALA A 51 -1.15 -12.29 8.22
C ALA A 51 -0.11 -12.43 9.36
N VAL A 52 1.19 -12.51 9.03
CA VAL A 52 2.27 -12.53 10.04
C VAL A 52 2.29 -11.22 10.84
N TRP A 53 2.08 -10.08 10.18
CA TRP A 53 1.97 -8.80 10.88
C TRP A 53 0.76 -8.75 11.81
N GLU A 54 -0.41 -9.20 11.36
CA GLU A 54 -1.60 -9.25 12.21
C GLU A 54 -1.39 -10.12 13.46
N GLU A 55 -0.78 -11.30 13.31
CA GLU A 55 -0.45 -12.18 14.43
C GLU A 55 0.52 -11.51 15.42
N PHE A 56 1.52 -10.78 14.90
CA PHE A 56 2.50 -10.08 15.74
C PHE A 56 1.91 -8.85 16.46
N LEU A 57 1.02 -8.11 15.80
CA LEU A 57 0.49 -6.83 16.29
C LEU A 57 -0.70 -7.01 17.25
N SER A 58 -1.52 -8.04 17.05
CA SER A 58 -2.72 -8.29 17.85
C SER A 58 -2.45 -8.37 19.37
N PRO A 59 -1.43 -9.09 19.86
CA PRO A 59 -1.10 -9.12 21.30
C PRO A 59 -0.66 -7.77 21.87
N LEU A 60 -0.22 -6.84 21.02
CA LEU A 60 0.22 -5.49 21.41
C LEU A 60 -0.93 -4.47 21.42
N GLY A 61 -2.14 -4.89 21.03
CA GLY A 61 -3.28 -3.97 20.85
C GLY A 61 -3.07 -2.98 19.70
N MET A 62 -2.25 -3.36 18.72
CA MET A 62 -1.98 -2.55 17.52
C MET A 62 -2.79 -3.09 16.34
N GLU A 63 -3.20 -2.20 15.44
CA GLU A 63 -3.98 -2.55 14.25
C GLU A 63 -3.11 -2.52 13.00
N LEU A 64 -3.28 -3.52 12.12
CA LEU A 64 -2.71 -3.48 10.78
C LEU A 64 -3.65 -2.71 9.85
N LEU A 65 -3.10 -1.82 9.04
CA LEU A 65 -3.77 -1.21 7.90
C LEU A 65 -3.35 -1.97 6.63
N PRO A 66 -4.21 -2.85 6.07
CA PRO A 66 -3.85 -3.78 4.99
C PRO A 66 -3.91 -3.09 3.62
N LEU A 67 -2.86 -2.33 3.27
CA LEU A 67 -2.74 -1.66 1.98
C LEU A 67 -1.94 -2.43 0.93
N SER A 68 -1.28 -3.53 1.28
CA SER A 68 -0.40 -4.28 0.37
C SER A 68 -1.12 -4.67 -0.92
N ILE A 69 -2.36 -5.14 -0.81
CA ILE A 69 -3.21 -5.56 -1.92
C ILE A 69 -3.70 -4.35 -2.75
N PRO A 70 -4.31 -3.30 -2.15
CA PRO A 70 -4.62 -2.06 -2.87
C PRO A 70 -3.43 -1.44 -3.61
N LEU A 71 -2.24 -1.45 -3.01
CA LEU A 71 -1.03 -0.90 -3.62
C LEU A 71 -0.54 -1.78 -4.78
N LEU A 72 -0.57 -3.11 -4.62
CA LEU A 72 -0.21 -4.04 -5.67
C LEU A 72 -1.11 -3.92 -6.92
N GLN A 73 -2.39 -3.60 -6.74
CA GLN A 73 -3.33 -3.37 -7.85
C GLN A 73 -3.06 -2.08 -8.63
N ARG A 74 -2.12 -1.24 -8.18
CA ARG A 74 -1.91 0.12 -8.68
C ARG A 74 -0.50 0.38 -9.24
N PRO A 75 0.04 -0.49 -10.12
CA PRO A 75 1.33 -0.24 -10.77
C PRO A 75 1.31 1.03 -11.64
N ASP A 76 0.13 1.50 -12.05
CA ASP A 76 -0.10 2.72 -12.82
C ASP A 76 0.18 4.02 -12.06
N ALA A 77 0.28 3.94 -10.73
CA ALA A 77 0.31 5.10 -9.87
C ALA A 77 1.72 5.46 -9.35
N HIS A 78 2.76 4.83 -9.88
CA HIS A 78 4.15 5.12 -9.52
C HIS A 78 4.70 6.38 -10.20
N PHE A 79 5.73 7.00 -9.60
CA PHE A 79 6.44 8.18 -10.13
C PHE A 79 7.32 7.84 -11.34
N TYR A 80 6.69 7.41 -12.43
CA TYR A 80 7.39 7.12 -13.69
C TYR A 80 6.92 8.00 -14.86
N LYS A 81 5.66 8.45 -14.86
CA LYS A 81 5.05 9.16 -16.00
C LYS A 81 5.54 10.60 -16.18
N ASP A 82 5.93 11.27 -15.10
CA ASP A 82 6.32 12.69 -15.12
C ASP A 82 7.84 12.92 -15.03
N MET A 83 8.64 11.85 -15.01
CA MET A 83 10.11 11.91 -15.10
C MET A 83 10.54 12.10 -16.57
N VAL A 84 9.97 13.11 -17.22
CA VAL A 84 10.30 13.48 -18.60
C VAL A 84 11.63 14.24 -18.58
N GLU A 85 12.64 13.66 -19.23
CA GLU A 85 13.88 14.31 -19.68
C GLU A 85 14.87 14.79 -18.62
N GLN A 86 15.55 13.87 -17.94
CA GLN A 86 16.93 14.15 -17.51
C GLN A 86 17.91 13.52 -18.52
N PRO A 87 18.53 14.31 -19.42
CA PRO A 87 19.27 13.80 -20.58
C PRO A 87 20.62 13.12 -20.26
N LYS A 88 20.92 12.81 -18.99
CA LYS A 88 22.23 12.26 -18.58
C LYS A 88 22.19 11.09 -17.61
N ILE A 89 21.02 10.63 -17.19
CA ILE A 89 20.90 9.53 -16.25
C ILE A 89 20.00 8.49 -16.92
N ARG A 90 20.48 7.24 -17.03
CA ARG A 90 19.63 6.10 -17.40
C ARG A 90 18.28 6.29 -16.70
N THR A 91 17.19 6.38 -17.45
CA THR A 91 15.84 6.60 -16.92
C THR A 91 15.59 5.65 -15.76
N SER A 92 15.75 6.14 -14.53
CA SER A 92 15.47 5.40 -13.32
C SER A 92 13.99 5.62 -13.04
N TYR A 93 13.16 4.68 -13.46
CA TYR A 93 11.75 4.70 -13.10
C TYR A 93 11.64 4.45 -11.59
N ASP A 94 11.06 5.41 -10.88
CA ASP A 94 10.73 5.21 -9.47
C ASP A 94 9.44 4.40 -9.40
N CYS A 95 9.62 3.09 -9.25
CA CYS A 95 8.53 2.14 -9.09
C CYS A 95 8.33 1.71 -7.63
N LEU A 96 8.76 2.52 -6.66
CA LEU A 96 8.54 2.28 -5.23
C LEU A 96 7.60 3.34 -4.63
N HIS A 97 7.80 4.59 -5.01
CA HIS A 97 6.98 5.70 -4.54
C HIS A 97 5.76 5.90 -5.45
N HIS A 98 4.69 6.47 -4.88
CA HIS A 98 3.41 6.66 -5.55
C HIS A 98 3.07 8.14 -5.70
N CYS A 99 2.51 8.52 -6.85
CA CYS A 99 1.99 9.86 -7.08
C CYS A 99 0.90 10.25 -6.08
N VAL A 100 0.75 11.56 -5.84
CA VAL A 100 -0.33 12.14 -5.03
C VAL A 100 -1.08 13.19 -5.86
N PRO A 101 -2.42 13.13 -5.98
CA PRO A 101 -3.32 12.12 -5.42
C PRO A 101 -3.12 10.73 -6.06
N GLY A 102 -3.30 9.67 -5.28
CA GLY A 102 -3.00 8.30 -5.70
C GLY A 102 -3.39 7.25 -4.65
N PRO A 103 -2.86 6.01 -4.72
CA PRO A 103 -3.30 4.90 -3.89
C PRO A 103 -2.95 5.06 -2.40
N ILE A 104 -1.96 5.90 -2.05
CA ILE A 104 -1.74 6.34 -0.66
C ILE A 104 -2.98 7.05 -0.08
N GLY A 105 -3.78 7.72 -0.91
CA GLY A 105 -5.05 8.33 -0.49
C GLY A 105 -6.08 7.30 0.00
N VAL A 106 -6.02 6.06 -0.48
CA VAL A 106 -6.85 4.96 0.03
C VAL A 106 -6.47 4.63 1.47
N GLY A 107 -5.17 4.65 1.79
CA GLY A 107 -4.67 4.47 3.15
C GLY A 107 -5.21 5.51 4.12
N LEU A 108 -5.13 6.78 3.74
CA LEU A 108 -5.70 7.89 4.50
C LEU A 108 -7.22 7.72 4.71
N HIS A 109 -7.94 7.27 3.68
CA HIS A 109 -9.38 7.00 3.78
C HIS A 109 -9.69 5.81 4.71
N MET A 110 -8.92 4.73 4.62
CA MET A 110 -9.06 3.56 5.47
C MET A 110 -8.72 3.86 6.94
N LEU A 111 -7.80 4.80 7.21
CA LEU A 111 -7.49 5.31 8.55
C LEU A 111 -8.61 6.20 9.13
N ALA A 112 -9.28 6.97 8.28
CA ALA A 112 -10.31 7.91 8.73
C ALA A 112 -11.49 7.19 9.41
N THR A 113 -11.85 6.00 8.94
CA THR A 113 -12.97 5.21 9.50
C THR A 113 -12.75 4.78 10.97
N PRO A 114 -11.65 4.09 11.35
CA PRO A 114 -11.39 3.75 12.75
C PRO A 114 -11.20 5.00 13.64
N LEU A 115 -10.58 6.06 13.13
CA LEU A 115 -10.45 7.34 13.85
C LEU A 115 -11.80 7.98 14.18
N HIS A 116 -12.76 7.97 13.24
CA HIS A 116 -14.11 8.49 13.47
C HIS A 116 -14.93 7.63 14.44
N THR A 117 -14.67 6.32 14.53
CA THR A 117 -15.35 5.45 15.50
C THR A 117 -14.79 5.56 16.92
N LEU A 118 -13.53 5.99 17.08
CA LEU A 118 -12.83 6.06 18.36
C LEU A 118 -12.85 7.46 18.98
N LEU A 119 -13.18 8.49 18.22
CA LEU A 119 -13.39 9.85 18.69
C LEU A 119 -14.88 10.20 18.58
N PRO A 120 -15.72 9.93 19.61
CA PRO A 120 -17.05 10.51 19.64
C PRO A 120 -16.92 12.04 19.61
N ALA A 121 -17.72 12.66 18.75
CA ALA A 121 -17.81 14.12 18.57
C ALA A 121 -18.10 14.86 19.88
#